data_AF-W5W968-F1
#
_entry.id   AF-W5W968-F1
#
_cell.length_a   1.000
_cell.length_b   1.000
_cell.length_c   1.000
_cell.angle_alpha   90.00
_cell.angle_beta   90.00
_cell.angle_gamma   90.00
#
_symmetry.space_group_name_H-M   'P 1'
#
loop_
_entity.id
_entity.type
_entity.pdbx_description
1 polymer ?
#
loop_
_entity_poly.entity_id
_entity_poly.type
_entity_poly.pdbx_seq_one_letter_code
_entity_poly.pdbx_strand_id
1 'polypeptide(L)'
;MRHALPLVAAVAALVLTGCTNLTVIRTDGAPNTTTAKTPASAEVPVKFHDANSQAPWFHKVKAVSVDGKGVLVRTMLDKGDTATALAMCEAAYQAARTAGADFVSVTVRSSGDSSIASRNELRKDAACS
;
A
#
# COMPACT_ATOMS: atom_id res chain seq x y z
N MET A 1 14.39 33.63 -54.08
CA MET A 1 13.11 33.49 -54.81
C MET A 1 12.04 33.13 -53.79
N ARG A 2 11.19 34.11 -53.42
CA ARG A 2 9.73 34.12 -53.65
C ARG A 2 9.02 32.92 -52.98
N HIS A 3 8.52 33.11 -51.75
CA HIS A 3 7.10 33.38 -51.43
C HIS A 3 6.15 32.23 -51.81
N ALA A 4 5.51 31.57 -50.84
CA ALA A 4 4.20 31.96 -50.30
C ALA A 4 3.66 30.93 -49.28
N LEU A 5 3.00 31.45 -48.23
CA LEU A 5 2.13 30.74 -47.27
C LEU A 5 0.81 30.27 -47.93
N PRO A 6 0.06 29.35 -47.29
CA PRO A 6 -1.08 29.75 -46.43
C PRO A 6 -1.08 28.95 -45.10
N LEU A 7 -1.09 29.59 -43.92
CA LEU A 7 -2.25 30.03 -43.12
C LEU A 7 -3.44 29.05 -43.06
N VAL A 8 -3.54 28.29 -41.96
CA VAL A 8 -4.82 27.86 -41.36
C VAL A 8 -4.66 27.89 -39.83
N ALA A 9 -5.47 28.71 -39.17
CA ALA A 9 -5.62 28.71 -37.72
C ALA A 9 -6.56 27.56 -37.29
N ALA A 10 -6.18 26.82 -36.26
CA ALA A 10 -7.12 25.95 -35.54
C ALA A 10 -6.80 25.99 -34.05
N VAL A 11 -7.68 26.63 -33.30
CA VAL A 11 -7.79 26.53 -31.85
C VAL A 11 -8.47 25.21 -31.52
N ALA A 12 -7.85 24.35 -30.72
CA ALA A 12 -8.52 23.26 -30.00
C ALA A 12 -7.74 23.03 -28.70
N ALA A 13 -8.16 23.67 -27.61
CA ALA A 13 -9.11 23.11 -26.65
C ALA A 13 -8.50 21.94 -25.85
N LEU A 14 -7.97 22.32 -24.69
CA LEU A 14 -7.67 21.48 -23.55
C LEU A 14 -8.93 20.70 -23.15
N VAL A 15 -8.91 19.36 -23.21
CA VAL A 15 -9.95 18.54 -22.58
C VAL A 15 -9.27 17.47 -21.72
N LEU A 16 -9.43 17.65 -20.40
CA LEU A 16 -9.27 16.61 -19.40
C LEU A 16 -10.17 15.43 -19.77
N THR A 17 -9.59 14.29 -20.12
CA THR A 17 -10.37 13.06 -20.32
C THR A 17 -10.68 12.42 -18.97
N GLY A 18 -11.75 12.92 -18.35
CA GLY A 18 -12.50 12.20 -17.33
C GLY A 18 -13.43 11.15 -17.95
N CYS A 19 -13.43 9.96 -17.35
CA CYS A 19 -14.45 8.91 -17.33
C CYS A 19 -15.36 8.70 -18.56
N THR A 20 -15.23 7.55 -19.23
CA THR A 20 -16.38 6.73 -19.70
C THR A 20 -15.90 5.38 -20.24
N ASN A 21 -15.90 4.36 -19.38
CA ASN A 21 -16.17 3.00 -19.81
C ASN A 21 -17.34 2.48 -18.96
N LEU A 22 -18.50 3.12 -19.13
CA LEU A 22 -19.76 2.61 -18.62
C LEU A 22 -20.34 1.67 -19.69
N THR A 23 -19.98 0.39 -19.62
CA THR A 23 -20.65 -0.64 -20.40
C THR A 23 -21.90 -1.05 -19.64
N VAL A 24 -23.08 -0.55 -20.05
CA VAL A 24 -24.36 -1.07 -19.56
C VAL A 24 -24.64 -2.38 -20.29
N ILE A 25 -24.32 -3.50 -19.66
CA ILE A 25 -24.82 -4.83 -20.05
C ILE A 25 -25.98 -5.15 -19.11
N ARG A 26 -27.22 -4.93 -19.55
CA ARG A 26 -28.37 -5.61 -18.95
C ARG A 26 -28.56 -6.93 -19.70
N THR A 27 -28.20 -8.01 -19.02
CA THR A 27 -28.70 -9.35 -19.30
C THR A 27 -29.11 -9.92 -17.95
N ASP A 28 -30.40 -10.23 -17.82
CA ASP A 28 -30.95 -11.02 -16.73
C ASP A 28 -30.10 -12.27 -16.50
N GLY A 29 -29.44 -12.36 -15.34
CA GLY A 29 -28.61 -13.50 -14.99
C GLY A 29 -27.67 -13.20 -13.84
N ALA A 30 -28.04 -13.68 -12.64
CA ALA A 30 -27.26 -13.89 -11.41
C ALA A 30 -26.26 -12.79 -10.96
N PRO A 31 -26.23 -12.39 -9.67
CA PRO A 31 -25.26 -11.43 -9.17
C PRO A 31 -23.85 -12.05 -9.14
N ASN A 32 -23.12 -11.94 -10.24
CA ASN A 32 -21.67 -12.12 -10.26
C ASN A 32 -21.01 -10.79 -9.90
N THR A 33 -21.11 -10.40 -8.62
CA THR A 33 -20.18 -9.44 -8.04
C THR A 33 -18.83 -10.13 -7.89
N THR A 34 -18.04 -10.16 -8.95
CA THR A 34 -16.59 -10.39 -8.83
C THR A 34 -15.99 -9.11 -8.25
N THR A 35 -16.09 -8.95 -6.94
CA THR A 35 -15.30 -7.94 -6.22
C THR A 35 -13.84 -8.34 -6.41
N ALA A 36 -13.11 -7.59 -7.24
CA ALA A 36 -11.68 -7.76 -7.38
C ALA A 36 -11.05 -7.65 -5.97
N LYS A 37 -10.43 -8.73 -5.49
CA LYS A 37 -9.74 -8.72 -4.20
C LYS A 37 -8.57 -7.76 -4.30
N THR A 38 -8.59 -6.68 -3.52
CA THR A 38 -7.45 -5.76 -3.41
C THR A 38 -6.23 -6.56 -2.95
N PRO A 39 -5.05 -6.38 -3.59
CA PRO A 39 -3.85 -7.08 -3.17
C PRO A 39 -3.49 -6.67 -1.74
N ALA A 40 -3.03 -7.63 -0.93
CA ALA A 40 -2.64 -7.38 0.46
C ALA A 40 -1.62 -6.25 0.57
N SER A 41 -0.74 -6.08 -0.42
CA SER A 41 0.25 -4.99 -0.49
C SER A 41 -0.34 -3.58 -0.44
N ALA A 42 -1.54 -3.38 -0.97
CA ALA A 42 -2.26 -2.11 -0.90
C ALA A 42 -3.11 -1.99 0.38
N GLU A 43 -3.54 -3.11 0.96
CA GLU A 43 -4.36 -3.11 2.17
C GLU A 43 -3.57 -2.96 3.47
N VAL A 44 -2.33 -3.49 3.55
CA VAL A 44 -1.53 -3.44 4.80
C VAL A 44 -1.36 -2.01 5.34
N PRO A 45 -0.94 -1.01 4.54
CA PRO A 45 -0.75 0.34 5.06
C PRO A 45 -2.07 0.97 5.56
N VAL A 46 -3.18 0.69 4.87
CA VAL A 46 -4.53 1.15 5.25
C VAL A 46 -4.94 0.53 6.58
N LYS A 47 -4.87 -0.81 6.70
CA LYS A 47 -5.21 -1.52 7.95
C LYS A 47 -4.32 -1.10 9.11
N PHE A 48 -3.03 -0.84 8.85
CA PHE A 48 -2.11 -0.33 9.86
C PHE A 48 -2.54 1.06 10.34
N HIS A 49 -2.83 1.98 9.42
CA HIS A 49 -3.27 3.32 9.76
C HIS A 49 -4.59 3.32 10.53
N ASP A 50 -5.60 2.61 10.03
CA ASP A 50 -6.93 2.56 10.64
C ASP A 50 -6.89 2.05 12.08
N ALA A 51 -6.09 1.01 12.34
CA ALA A 51 -5.98 0.39 13.66
C ALA A 51 -5.11 1.18 14.64
N ASN A 52 -4.16 1.99 14.17
CA ASN A 52 -3.12 2.55 15.02
C ASN A 52 -3.02 4.08 15.00
N SER A 53 -3.85 4.78 14.24
CA SER A 53 -3.82 6.25 14.13
C SER A 53 -3.88 7.00 15.47
N GLN A 54 -4.49 6.38 16.49
CA GLN A 54 -4.62 6.94 17.84
C GLN A 54 -3.50 6.51 18.80
N ALA A 55 -2.58 5.64 18.36
CA ALA A 55 -1.49 5.20 19.21
C ALA A 55 -0.51 6.37 19.47
N PRO A 56 -0.01 6.54 20.71
CA PRO A 56 0.90 7.65 21.04
C PRO A 56 2.17 7.69 20.18
N TRP A 57 2.58 6.55 19.62
CA TRP A 57 3.77 6.42 18.78
C TRP A 57 3.50 6.60 17.28
N PHE A 58 2.24 6.71 16.84
CA PHE A 58 1.89 6.69 15.41
C PHE A 58 2.53 7.83 14.62
N HIS A 59 2.62 9.01 15.24
CA HIS A 59 3.29 10.19 14.65
C HIS A 59 4.78 9.96 14.34
N LYS A 60 5.41 8.92 14.90
CA LYS A 60 6.81 8.55 14.61
C LYS A 60 6.94 7.61 13.40
N VAL A 61 5.85 7.15 12.80
CA VAL A 61 5.89 6.32 11.59
C VAL A 61 6.00 7.22 10.37
N LYS A 62 7.04 7.01 9.55
CA LYS A 62 7.23 7.74 8.28
C LYS A 62 6.50 7.06 7.13
N ALA A 63 6.59 5.74 7.06
CA ALA A 63 5.98 4.96 6.00
C ALA A 63 5.79 3.51 6.44
N VAL A 64 4.71 2.90 5.95
CA VAL A 64 4.53 1.45 5.94
C VAL A 64 4.41 1.03 4.49
N SER A 65 5.31 0.15 4.06
CA SER A 65 5.36 -0.33 2.68
C SER A 65 5.47 -1.85 2.67
N VAL A 66 4.87 -2.48 1.67
CA VAL A 66 5.01 -3.93 1.44
C VAL A 66 6.02 -4.14 0.32
N ASP A 67 7.05 -4.94 0.59
CA ASP A 67 8.09 -5.35 -0.36
C ASP A 67 8.06 -6.86 -0.52
N GLY A 68 7.57 -7.34 -1.65
CA GLY A 68 7.27 -8.74 -1.89
C GLY A 68 6.29 -9.29 -0.84
N LYS A 69 6.79 -10.13 0.07
CA LYS A 69 6.03 -10.69 1.20
C LYS A 69 6.45 -10.09 2.56
N GLY A 70 7.28 -9.06 2.57
CA GLY A 70 7.71 -8.35 3.76
C GLY A 70 6.96 -7.03 3.96
N VAL A 71 6.72 -6.64 5.22
CA VAL A 71 6.27 -5.31 5.60
C VAL A 71 7.45 -4.55 6.18
N LEU A 72 7.77 -3.43 5.58
CA LEU A 72 8.78 -2.50 6.04
C LEU A 72 8.10 -1.29 6.69
N VAL A 73 8.38 -1.07 7.97
CA VAL A 73 7.96 0.10 8.73
C VAL A 73 9.16 1.03 8.90
N ARG A 74 9.13 2.19 8.25
CA ARG A 74 10.16 3.23 8.41
C ARG A 74 9.70 4.23 9.45
N THR A 75 10.59 4.63 10.35
CA THR A 75 10.23 5.44 11.52
C THR A 75 11.16 6.64 11.72
N MET A 76 10.81 7.48 12.69
CA MET A 76 11.67 8.50 13.29
C MET A 76 12.31 8.02 14.60
N LEU A 77 12.20 6.73 14.94
CA LEU A 77 12.78 6.19 16.17
C LEU A 77 14.30 6.14 16.09
N ASP A 78 14.93 6.34 17.24
CA ASP A 78 16.34 6.02 17.42
C ASP A 78 16.50 4.52 17.66
N LYS A 79 17.70 3.99 17.40
CA LYS A 79 17.99 2.56 17.58
C LYS A 79 17.75 2.07 19.02
N GLY A 80 17.80 2.98 20.01
CA GLY A 80 17.53 2.68 21.41
C GLY A 80 16.05 2.53 21.78
N ASP A 81 15.11 2.96 20.92
CA ASP A 81 13.67 2.96 21.20
C ASP A 81 13.01 1.58 20.95
N THR A 82 13.57 0.53 21.54
CA THR A 82 13.20 -0.86 21.25
C THR A 82 11.76 -1.20 21.64
N ALA A 83 11.27 -0.69 22.78
CA ALA A 83 9.90 -0.95 23.23
C ALA A 83 8.86 -0.39 22.25
N THR A 84 9.06 0.84 21.76
CA THR A 84 8.18 1.44 20.76
C THR A 84 8.29 0.72 19.41
N ALA A 85 9.50 0.34 19.00
CA ALA A 85 9.71 -0.43 17.78
C ALA A 85 9.02 -1.80 17.83
N LEU A 86 9.02 -2.48 18.97
CA LEU A 86 8.29 -3.74 19.16
C LEU A 86 6.78 -3.56 19.03
N ALA A 87 6.21 -2.51 19.62
CA ALA A 87 4.79 -2.20 19.47
C ALA A 87 4.41 -1.93 18.01
N MET A 88 5.23 -1.15 17.29
CA MET A 88 5.04 -0.91 15.85
C MET A 88 5.17 -2.18 15.02
N CYS A 89 6.12 -3.06 15.37
CA CYS A 89 6.34 -4.33 14.69
C CYS A 89 5.11 -5.25 14.83
N GLU A 90 4.56 -5.35 16.04
CA GLU A 90 3.35 -6.14 16.29
C GLU A 90 2.13 -5.54 15.57
N ALA A 91 1.95 -4.23 15.61
CA ALA A 91 0.88 -3.54 14.90
C ALA A 91 0.92 -3.78 13.39
N ALA A 92 2.10 -3.70 12.77
CA ALA A 92 2.29 -3.98 11.35
C ALA A 92 2.06 -5.45 11.01
N TYR A 93 2.46 -6.36 11.90
CA TYR A 93 2.19 -7.77 11.75
C TYR A 93 0.67 -8.07 11.79
N GLN A 94 -0.06 -7.49 12.74
CA GLN A 94 -1.52 -7.65 12.81
C GLN A 94 -2.23 -7.03 11.59
N ALA A 95 -1.79 -5.86 11.13
CA ALA A 95 -2.32 -5.24 9.91
C ALA A 95 -2.14 -6.15 8.68
N ALA A 96 -0.96 -6.76 8.54
CA ALA A 96 -0.68 -7.71 7.46
C ALA A 96 -1.55 -8.97 7.53
N ARG A 97 -1.81 -9.48 8.74
CA ARG A 97 -2.74 -10.59 8.95
C ARG A 97 -4.16 -10.23 8.54
N THR A 98 -4.65 -9.06 8.94
CA THR A 98 -6.00 -8.60 8.62
C THR A 98 -6.19 -8.37 7.12
N ALA A 99 -5.13 -7.91 6.42
CA ALA A 99 -5.08 -7.79 4.96
C ALA A 99 -4.96 -9.15 4.23
N GLY A 100 -4.78 -10.25 4.97
CA GLY A 100 -4.66 -11.59 4.40
C GLY A 100 -3.34 -11.86 3.67
N ALA A 101 -2.23 -11.24 4.11
CA ALA A 101 -0.90 -11.56 3.59
C ALA A 101 -0.46 -12.99 3.97
N ASP A 102 0.07 -13.74 2.99
CA ASP A 102 0.38 -15.18 3.14
C ASP A 102 1.69 -15.48 3.88
N PHE A 103 2.69 -14.60 3.78
CA PHE A 103 3.94 -14.65 4.55
C PHE A 103 4.15 -13.23 5.09
N VAL A 104 4.55 -13.11 6.35
CA VAL A 104 4.72 -11.80 6.98
C VAL A 104 6.07 -11.77 7.69
N SER A 105 7.07 -11.24 6.99
CA SER A 105 8.25 -10.69 7.65
C SER A 105 8.00 -9.21 7.89
N VAL A 106 7.97 -8.76 9.14
CA VAL A 106 7.90 -7.34 9.49
C VAL A 106 9.26 -6.87 9.95
N THR A 107 9.71 -5.72 9.46
CA THR A 107 10.90 -5.05 9.97
C THR A 107 10.60 -3.58 10.25
N VAL A 108 10.95 -3.12 11.44
CA VAL A 108 10.89 -1.71 11.86
C VAL A 108 12.30 -1.14 11.78
N ARG A 109 12.49 -0.09 10.97
CA ARG A 109 13.78 0.59 10.81
C ARG A 109 13.79 1.94 11.53
N SER A 110 14.94 2.26 12.10
CA SER A 110 15.25 3.55 12.70
C SER A 110 15.29 4.67 11.65
N SER A 111 15.39 5.90 12.14
CA SER A 111 15.62 7.10 11.33
C SER A 111 16.86 7.01 10.42
N GLY A 112 17.89 6.28 10.85
CA GLY A 112 19.13 5.99 10.12
C GLY A 112 19.12 4.65 9.38
N ASP A 113 17.94 4.13 9.02
CA ASP A 113 17.76 2.88 8.27
C ASP A 113 18.39 1.64 8.93
N SER A 114 18.63 1.62 10.24
CA SER A 114 19.02 0.39 10.94
C SER A 114 17.78 -0.39 11.38
N SER A 115 17.79 -1.73 11.29
CA SER A 115 16.73 -2.54 11.89
C SER A 115 16.75 -2.38 13.42
N ILE A 116 15.59 -2.11 14.01
CA ILE A 116 15.40 -2.04 15.48
C ILE A 116 14.66 -3.29 15.97
N ALA A 117 13.56 -3.64 15.30
CA ALA A 117 12.73 -4.79 15.65
C ALA A 117 12.31 -5.51 14.36
N SER A 118 12.24 -6.83 14.42
CA SER A 118 11.76 -7.65 13.31
C SER A 118 10.99 -8.86 13.82
N ARG A 119 9.98 -9.27 13.05
CA ARG A 119 9.22 -10.50 13.26
C ARG A 119 9.16 -11.25 11.95
N ASN A 120 9.19 -12.58 12.00
CA ASN A 120 8.96 -13.41 10.83
C ASN A 120 8.04 -14.57 11.21
N GLU A 121 7.02 -14.80 10.40
CA GLU A 121 6.17 -15.98 10.52
C GLU A 121 5.89 -16.53 9.12
N LEU A 122 6.38 -17.74 8.84
CA LEU A 122 5.99 -18.53 7.69
C LEU A 122 4.60 -19.08 7.94
N ARG A 123 3.63 -18.67 7.12
CA ARG A 123 2.31 -19.29 7.09
C ARG A 123 2.09 -19.95 5.73
N LYS A 124 1.31 -21.04 5.75
CA LYS A 124 0.91 -21.81 4.57
C LYS A 124 2.06 -22.53 3.82
N ASP A 125 3.23 -22.64 4.42
CA ASP A 125 4.25 -23.58 3.94
C ASP A 125 3.90 -24.98 4.46
N ALA A 126 3.57 -25.89 3.53
CA ALA A 126 3.27 -27.28 3.86
C ALA A 126 4.47 -28.01 4.49
N ALA A 127 5.69 -27.48 4.38
CA ALA A 127 6.87 -28.01 5.06
C ALA A 127 6.97 -27.61 6.54
N CYS A 128 6.10 -26.73 7.04
CA CYS A 128 6.10 -26.24 8.43
C CYS A 128 4.81 -26.57 9.19
N SER A 129 4.00 -27.50 8.70
CA SER A 129 2.77 -28.00 9.32
C SER A 129 2.93 -29.41 9.90
#